data_AF-A0A4R5K9L3-F1
#
_entry.id   AF-A0A4R5K9L3-F1
#
_cell.length_a   1.000
_cell.length_b   1.000
_cell.length_c   1.000
_cell.angle_alpha   90.00
_cell.angle_beta   90.00
_cell.angle_gamma   90.00
#
_symmetry.space_group_name_H-M   'P 1'
#
loop_
_entity.id
_entity.type
_entity.pdbx_description
1 polymer ?
#
loop_
_entity_poly.entity_id
_entity_poly.type
_entity_poly.pdbx_seq_one_letter_code
_entity_poly.pdbx_strand_id
1 'polypeptide(L)'
;MAGTINKDRRERTVVRLDPDDKQRAGYWAKRRGFSSVNEYMAEAIAEKIRRENQDYDLPTLEIARMNQLVDEVKALSTNSANLERVVTQGFDSLIGLTRGDSNYLFDDEDGEL
;
A
#
# COMPACT_ATOMS: atom_id res chain seq x y z
N MET A 1 -48.71 5.90 -8.88
CA MET A 1 -48.58 4.91 -7.81
C MET A 1 -47.09 4.66 -7.57
N ALA A 2 -46.49 5.37 -6.61
CA ALA A 2 -45.11 5.13 -6.22
C ALA A 2 -45.15 4.33 -4.91
N GLY A 3 -44.81 3.04 -4.99
CA GLY A 3 -44.74 2.18 -3.83
C GLY A 3 -43.58 2.59 -2.94
N THR A 4 -43.87 2.95 -1.71
CA THR A 4 -42.88 3.16 -0.65
C THR A 4 -42.11 1.85 -0.46
N ILE A 5 -40.88 1.77 -0.96
CA ILE A 5 -40.00 0.63 -0.72
C ILE A 5 -39.64 0.67 0.77
N ASN A 6 -40.30 -0.18 1.55
CA ASN A 6 -39.99 -0.37 2.96
C ASN A 6 -38.61 -1.05 3.06
N LYS A 7 -37.58 -0.25 3.35
CA LYS A 7 -36.16 -0.64 3.31
C LYS A 7 -35.73 -1.55 4.48
N ASP A 8 -36.63 -1.91 5.38
CA ASP A 8 -36.29 -2.64 6.62
C ASP A 8 -36.92 -4.03 6.69
N ARG A 9 -37.01 -4.71 5.54
CA ARG A 9 -37.47 -6.10 5.47
C ARG A 9 -36.35 -7.05 5.90
N ARG A 10 -36.14 -7.18 7.20
CA ARG A 10 -35.22 -8.18 7.77
C ARG A 10 -35.87 -9.56 7.73
N GLU A 11 -35.21 -10.52 7.08
CA GLU A 11 -35.66 -11.91 7.04
C GLU A 11 -34.97 -12.74 8.13
N ARG A 12 -35.72 -13.66 8.75
CA ARG A 12 -35.18 -14.54 9.80
C ARG A 12 -34.54 -15.76 9.15
N THR A 13 -33.27 -15.97 9.44
CA THR A 13 -32.51 -17.15 9.00
C THR A 13 -32.00 -17.92 10.20
N VAL A 14 -32.07 -19.26 10.12
CA VAL A 14 -31.47 -20.16 11.12
C VAL A 14 -30.14 -20.66 10.56
N VAL A 15 -29.05 -20.37 11.27
CA VAL A 15 -27.69 -20.76 10.88
C VAL A 15 -27.15 -21.77 11.91
N ARG A 16 -26.46 -22.80 11.43
CA ARG A 16 -25.71 -23.73 12.29
C ARG A 16 -24.28 -23.21 12.42
N LEU A 17 -23.82 -23.10 13.66
CA LEU A 17 -22.48 -22.67 14.00
C LEU A 17 -21.85 -23.72 14.90
N ASP A 18 -20.52 -23.82 14.83
CA ASP A 18 -19.76 -24.53 15.84
C ASP A 18 -20.01 -23.92 17.24
N PRO A 19 -20.06 -24.72 18.31
CA PRO A 19 -20.26 -24.23 19.67
C PRO A 19 -19.28 -23.10 20.07
N ASP A 20 -18.02 -23.23 19.67
CA ASP A 20 -16.97 -22.26 20.02
C ASP A 20 -17.17 -20.95 19.27
N ASP A 21 -17.50 -21.02 17.98
CA ASP A 21 -17.78 -19.84 17.17
C ASP A 21 -19.04 -19.11 17.61
N LYS A 22 -20.06 -19.84 18.08
CA LYS A 22 -21.25 -19.24 18.71
C LYS A 22 -20.87 -18.46 19.96
N GLN A 23 -19.99 -18.99 20.80
CA GLN A 23 -19.52 -18.30 22.01
C GLN A 23 -18.70 -17.06 21.65
N ARG A 24 -17.79 -17.16 20.67
CA ARG A 24 -16.97 -16.06 20.17
C ARG A 24 -17.83 -14.95 19.55
N ALA A 25 -18.85 -15.31 18.76
CA ALA A 25 -19.80 -14.35 18.21
C ALA A 25 -20.53 -13.58 19.32
N GLY A 26 -20.93 -14.25 20.40
CA GLY A 26 -21.51 -13.61 21.57
C GLY A 26 -20.56 -12.64 22.28
N TYR A 27 -19.29 -13.04 22.43
CA TYR A 27 -18.25 -12.18 23.01
C TYR A 27 -18.01 -10.92 22.18
N TRP A 28 -17.83 -11.07 20.86
CA TRP A 28 -17.57 -9.94 19.97
C TRP A 28 -18.78 -9.03 19.77
N ALA A 29 -19.99 -9.59 19.74
CA ALA A 29 -21.23 -8.80 19.71
C ALA A 29 -21.30 -7.84 20.89
N LYS A 30 -21.03 -8.33 22.12
CA LYS A 30 -20.97 -7.49 23.32
C LYS A 30 -19.85 -6.45 23.26
N ARG A 31 -18.65 -6.88 22.87
CA ARG A 31 -17.47 -6.00 22.83
C ARG A 31 -17.61 -4.86 21.81
N ARG A 32 -18.32 -5.09 20.71
CA ARG A 32 -18.58 -4.08 19.66
C ARG A 32 -19.90 -3.32 19.83
N GLY A 33 -20.67 -3.60 20.89
CA GLY A 33 -21.90 -2.87 21.21
C GLY A 33 -23.12 -3.23 20.39
N PHE A 34 -23.19 -4.43 19.79
CA PHE A 34 -24.37 -4.90 19.08
C PHE A 34 -25.49 -5.30 20.04
N SER A 35 -26.74 -5.00 19.68
CA SER A 35 -27.93 -5.30 20.50
C SER A 35 -28.19 -6.80 20.62
N SER A 36 -27.78 -7.59 19.63
CA SER A 36 -27.89 -9.05 19.65
C SER A 36 -26.80 -9.74 18.85
N VAL A 37 -26.58 -11.02 19.14
CA VAL A 37 -25.67 -11.87 18.36
C VAL A 37 -26.14 -12.01 16.91
N ASN A 38 -27.45 -11.98 16.67
CA ASN A 38 -28.01 -12.06 15.32
C ASN A 38 -27.67 -10.82 14.48
N GLU A 39 -27.66 -9.63 15.08
CA GLU A 39 -27.24 -8.41 14.37
C GLU A 39 -25.74 -8.43 14.06
N TYR A 40 -24.92 -8.91 15.00
CA TYR A 40 -23.49 -9.11 14.75
C TYR A 40 -23.24 -10.12 13.62
N MET A 41 -24.00 -11.22 13.58
CA MET A 41 -23.90 -12.21 12.51
C MET A 41 -24.36 -11.65 11.16
N ALA A 42 -25.43 -10.86 11.13
CA ALA A 42 -25.90 -10.22 9.90
C ALA A 42 -24.84 -9.24 9.34
N GLU A 43 -24.23 -8.42 10.20
CA GLU A 43 -23.15 -7.50 9.79
C GLU A 43 -21.92 -8.27 9.31
N ALA A 44 -21.54 -9.36 9.99
CA ALA A 44 -20.41 -10.19 9.57
C ALA A 44 -20.64 -10.85 8.19
N ILE A 45 -21.87 -11.27 7.89
CA ILE A 45 -22.25 -11.79 6.56
C ILE A 45 -22.15 -10.68 5.51
N ALA A 46 -22.67 -9.48 5.80
CA ALA A 46 -22.57 -8.35 4.90
C ALA A 46 -21.11 -7.95 4.63
N GLU A 47 -20.26 -7.94 5.66
CA GLU A 47 -18.83 -7.68 5.55
C GLU A 47 -18.14 -8.74 4.68
N LYS A 48 -18.49 -10.02 4.84
CA LYS A 48 -17.96 -11.10 4.01
C LYS A 48 -18.35 -10.93 2.54
N ILE A 49 -19.60 -10.58 2.26
CA ILE A 49 -20.09 -10.30 0.89
C ILE A 49 -19.34 -9.11 0.28
N ARG A 50 -19.14 -8.01 1.03
CA ARG A 50 -18.35 -6.86 0.56
C ARG A 50 -16.92 -7.26 0.17
N ARG A 51 -16.26 -8.07 1.01
CA ARG A 51 -14.92 -8.58 0.73
C ARG A 51 -14.87 -9.47 -0.51
N GLU A 52 -15.89 -10.32 -0.72
CA GLU A 52 -15.99 -11.18 -1.91
C GLU A 52 -16.26 -10.40 -3.18
N ASN A 53 -17.05 -9.32 -3.10
CA ASN A 53 -17.28 -8.39 -4.21
C ASN A 53 -16.06 -7.50 -4.53
N GLN A 54 -14.93 -7.70 -3.84
CA GLN A 54 -13.73 -6.86 -3.93
C GLN A 54 -13.99 -5.38 -3.62
N ASP A 55 -15.15 -5.06 -3.08
CA ASP A 55 -15.59 -3.72 -2.69
C ASP A 55 -15.31 -3.52 -1.19
N TYR A 56 -14.04 -3.71 -0.83
CA TYR A 56 -13.57 -3.44 0.52
C TYR A 56 -12.90 -2.07 0.56
N ASP A 57 -13.36 -1.22 1.48
CA ASP A 57 -12.59 -0.04 1.88
C ASP A 57 -11.24 -0.53 2.40
N LEU A 58 -10.17 -0.27 1.64
CA LEU A 58 -8.80 -0.48 2.09
C LEU A 58 -8.65 0.32 3.40
N PRO A 59 -8.32 -0.33 4.52
CA PRO A 59 -8.12 0.41 5.75
C PRO A 59 -6.95 1.38 5.57
N THR A 60 -6.99 2.49 6.32
CA THR A 60 -6.01 3.58 6.17
C THR A 60 -4.56 3.12 6.33
N LEU A 61 -4.33 2.04 7.07
CA LEU A 61 -3.00 1.47 7.30
C LEU A 61 -2.44 0.76 6.06
N GLU A 62 -3.27 0.05 5.30
CA GLU A 62 -2.91 -0.63 4.07
C GLU A 62 -2.58 0.40 2.99
N ILE A 63 -3.35 1.49 2.90
CA ILE A 63 -3.05 2.63 2.04
C ILE A 63 -1.71 3.28 2.45
N ALA A 64 -1.49 3.50 3.75
CA ALA A 64 -0.24 4.06 4.25
C ALA A 64 0.97 3.18 3.91
N ARG A 65 0.84 1.85 4.05
CA ARG A 65 1.90 0.90 3.63
C ARG A 65 2.13 0.90 2.12
N MET A 66 1.08 0.99 1.31
CA MET A 66 1.24 1.13 -0.14
C MET A 66 1.98 2.42 -0.50
N ASN A 67 1.65 3.53 0.14
CA ASN A 67 2.34 4.81 -0.09
C ASN A 67 3.83 4.70 0.27
N GLN A 68 4.16 4.05 1.38
CA GLN A 68 5.56 3.79 1.75
C GLN A 68 6.30 2.99 0.67
N LEU A 69 5.70 1.92 0.14
CA LEU A 69 6.30 1.14 -0.94
C LEU A 69 6.51 1.96 -2.21
N VAL A 70 5.56 2.82 -2.57
CA VAL A 70 5.69 3.73 -3.73
C VAL A 70 6.86 4.69 -3.54
N ASP A 71 7.04 5.22 -2.33
CA ASP A 71 8.15 6.11 -2.01
C ASP A 71 9.51 5.38 -2.05
N GLU A 72 9.58 4.15 -1.55
CA GLU A 72 10.79 3.30 -1.65
C GLU A 72 11.16 3.00 -3.11
N VAL A 73 10.18 2.70 -3.96
CA VAL A 73 10.41 2.45 -5.39
C VAL A 73 10.93 3.72 -6.10
N LYS A 74 10.40 4.91 -5.76
CA LYS A 74 10.92 6.18 -6.28
C LYS A 74 12.35 6.46 -5.83
N ALA A 75 12.67 6.17 -4.57
CA ALA A 75 14.03 6.31 -4.05
C ALA A 75 14.99 5.37 -4.78
N LEU A 76 14.58 4.12 -5.01
CA LEU A 76 15.36 3.14 -5.76
C LEU A 76 15.61 3.60 -7.21
N SER A 77 14.57 4.08 -7.90
CA SER A 77 14.70 4.61 -9.26
C SER A 77 15.67 5.79 -9.34
N THR A 78 15.61 6.70 -8.38
CA THR A 78 16.53 7.84 -8.28
C THR A 78 17.97 7.39 -8.05
N ASN A 79 18.18 6.41 -7.16
CA ASN A 79 19.49 5.84 -6.90
C ASN A 79 20.08 5.15 -8.13
N SER A 80 19.25 4.43 -8.90
CA SER A 80 19.67 3.80 -10.16
C SER A 80 20.10 4.84 -11.19
N ALA A 81 19.34 5.93 -11.35
CA ALA A 81 19.69 7.00 -12.27
C ALA A 81 20.98 7.74 -11.86
N ASN A 82 21.20 7.90 -10.56
CA ASN A 82 22.45 8.47 -10.05
C ASN A 82 23.64 7.54 -10.29
N LEU A 83 23.47 6.23 -10.09
CA LEU A 83 24.51 5.25 -10.37
C LEU A 83 24.87 5.25 -11.86
N GLU A 84 23.88 5.29 -12.75
CA GLU A 84 24.09 5.40 -14.19
C GLU A 84 24.94 6.65 -14.53
N ARG A 85 24.57 7.81 -14.00
CA ARG A 85 25.33 9.05 -14.23
C ARG A 85 26.78 8.94 -13.76
N VAL A 86 27.02 8.39 -12.57
CA VAL A 86 28.38 8.24 -12.02
C VAL A 86 29.20 7.25 -12.86
N VAL A 87 28.57 6.18 -13.32
CA VAL A 87 29.23 5.20 -14.20
C VAL A 87 29.60 5.82 -15.54
N THR A 88 28.68 6.57 -16.18
CA THR A 88 28.97 7.27 -17.44
C THR A 88 30.09 8.29 -17.26
N GLN A 89 30.03 9.13 -16.23
CA GLN A 89 31.08 10.11 -15.92
C GLN A 89 32.43 9.45 -15.60
N GLY A 90 32.42 8.33 -14.89
CA GLY A 90 33.62 7.54 -14.60
C GLY A 90 34.24 6.96 -15.87
N PHE A 91 33.42 6.43 -16.79
CA PHE A 91 33.90 5.94 -18.08
C PHE A 91 34.41 7.06 -18.97
N ASP A 92 33.72 8.20 -19.04
CA ASP A 92 34.19 9.38 -19.78
C ASP A 92 35.54 9.88 -19.26
N SER A 93 35.72 9.87 -17.93
CA SER A 93 36.99 10.25 -17.29
C SER A 93 38.12 9.26 -17.63
N LEU A 94 37.84 7.96 -17.58
CA LEU A 94 38.81 6.92 -17.96
C LEU A 94 39.17 6.98 -19.45
N ILE A 95 38.20 7.28 -20.31
CA ILE A 95 38.44 7.50 -21.74
C ILE A 95 39.28 8.76 -21.95
N GLY A 96 38.99 9.86 -21.24
CA GLY A 96 39.80 11.09 -21.30
C GLY A 96 41.25 10.85 -20.88
N LEU A 97 41.46 10.11 -19.79
CA LEU A 97 42.78 9.69 -19.30
C LEU A 97 43.54 8.81 -20.29
N THR A 98 42.86 7.84 -20.93
CA THR A 98 43.51 6.88 -21.85
C THR A 98 43.72 7.45 -23.26
N ARG A 99 42.93 8.46 -23.68
CA ARG A 99 43.08 9.14 -24.97
C ARG A 99 44.11 10.29 -24.92
N GLY A 100 44.61 10.62 -23.73
CA GLY A 100 45.64 11.63 -23.54
C GLY A 100 45.13 13.07 -23.57
N ASP A 101 43.81 13.30 -23.52
CA ASP A 101 43.18 14.63 -23.38
C ASP A 101 43.38 15.12 -21.94
N SER A 102 44.63 15.40 -21.65
CA SER A 102 45.16 15.80 -20.36
C SER A 102 45.15 17.32 -20.26
N ASN A 103 43.95 17.90 -20.33
CA ASN A 103 43.77 19.32 -19.98
C ASN A 103 43.91 19.58 -18.46
N TYR A 104 44.40 18.59 -17.70
CA TYR A 104 44.78 18.67 -16.30
C TYR A 104 46.29 18.46 -16.07
N LEU A 105 47.07 18.13 -17.12
CA LEU A 105 48.54 17.95 -17.03
C LEU A 105 49.33 18.96 -17.87
N PHE A 106 48.65 19.82 -18.63
CA PHE A 106 49.26 20.83 -19.50
C PHE A 106 48.73 22.25 -19.31
N ASP A 107 47.90 22.51 -18.30
CA ASP A 107 47.75 23.89 -17.84
C ASP A 107 49.00 24.18 -17.02
N ASP A 108 50.04 24.64 -17.72
CA ASP A 108 51.18 25.30 -17.12
C ASP A 108 50.61 26.32 -16.12
N GLU A 109 50.86 26.07 -14.83
CA GLU A 109 50.79 27.10 -13.81
C GLU A 109 51.81 28.17 -14.18
N ASP A 110 51.43 29.07 -15.09
CA ASP A 110 52.12 30.31 -15.37
C ASP A 110 51.89 31.18 -14.12
N GLY A 111 52.76 30.93 -13.14
CA GLY A 111 52.74 31.60 -11.86
C GLY A 111 53.07 33.07 -12.07
N GLU A 112 52.09 33.94 -11.84
CA GLU A 112 52.35 35.31 -11.45
C GLU A 112 51.42 35.74 -10.31
N LEU A 113 52.05 36.43 -9.36
CA LEU A 113 51.56 36.94 -8.08
C LEU A 113 50.53 38.07 -8.25
#